data_AF-A0A1L9P5V1-F1
#
_entry.id   AF-A0A1L9P5V1-F1
#
_cell.length_a   1.000
_cell.length_b   1.000
_cell.length_c   1.000
_cell.angle_alpha   90.00
_cell.angle_beta   90.00
_cell.angle_gamma   90.00
#
_symmetry.space_group_name_H-M   'P 1'
#
loop_
_entity.id
_entity.type
_entity.pdbx_description
1 polymer ?
#
loop_
_entity_poly.entity_id
_entity_poly.type
_entity_poly.pdbx_seq_one_letter_code
_entity_poly.pdbx_strand_id
1 'polypeptide(L)'
;MEDCSLCDRLQIVPRTARGSNEPVIHYGLIASGTQVMKNAGTRDSITRERNILCFEMEAAGLMDQLPCLVIRGICDYCDSHKNKQWQGHATLVAAAYARTLLSVVPTTSGTEKKTARS
;
A
#
# COMPACT_ATOMS: atom_id res chain seq x y z
N MET A 1 16.35 -12.08 11.01
CA MET A 1 15.99 -12.08 12.44
C MET A 1 14.48 -12.15 12.48
N GLU A 2 13.93 -13.34 12.72
CA GLU A 2 12.51 -13.66 12.47
C GLU A 2 11.67 -13.83 13.74
N ASP A 3 12.23 -13.62 14.93
CA ASP A 3 11.44 -13.46 16.14
C ASP A 3 11.77 -12.13 16.83
N CYS A 4 10.78 -11.57 17.52
CA CYS A 4 10.89 -10.33 18.27
C CYS A 4 11.24 -10.60 19.76
N SER A 5 11.89 -11.73 20.05
CA SER A 5 12.13 -12.17 21.44
C SER A 5 13.08 -11.25 22.20
N LEU A 6 13.95 -10.53 21.49
CA LEU A 6 14.92 -9.57 22.03
C LEU A 6 14.42 -8.12 21.99
N CYS A 7 13.21 -7.88 21.50
CA CYS A 7 12.64 -6.53 21.44
C CYS A 7 12.18 -6.06 22.82
N ASP A 8 12.32 -4.76 23.09
CA ASP A 8 11.84 -4.16 24.32
C ASP A 8 10.31 -4.26 24.41
N ARG A 9 9.83 -5.04 25.40
CA ARG A 9 8.40 -5.26 25.63
C ARG A 9 7.66 -3.99 26.04
N LEU A 10 8.36 -2.98 26.56
CA LEU A 10 7.76 -1.69 26.89
C LEU A 10 7.38 -0.88 25.64
N GLN A 11 7.92 -1.23 24.46
CA GLN A 11 7.59 -0.59 23.19
C GLN A 11 6.43 -1.28 22.45
N ILE A 12 5.74 -2.24 23.08
CA ILE A 12 4.57 -2.90 22.49
C ILE A 12 3.41 -1.90 22.45
N VAL A 13 2.91 -1.64 21.25
CA VAL A 13 1.72 -0.80 21.05
C VAL A 13 0.47 -1.67 21.16
N PRO A 14 -0.38 -1.50 22.19
CA PRO A 14 -1.65 -2.22 22.27
C PRO A 14 -2.58 -1.74 21.14
N ARG A 15 -3.17 -2.70 20.43
CA ARG A 15 -4.12 -2.43 19.35
C ARG A 15 -5.43 -3.13 19.63
N THR A 16 -6.53 -2.45 19.37
CA THR A 16 -7.87 -3.04 19.48
C THR A 16 -7.98 -4.23 18.53
N ALA A 17 -8.56 -5.33 19.02
CA ALA A 17 -8.85 -6.49 18.19
C ALA A 17 -9.76 -6.08 17.03
N ARG A 18 -9.53 -6.65 15.85
CA ARG A 18 -10.45 -6.47 14.72
C ARG A 18 -11.79 -7.12 15.03
N GLY A 19 -12.87 -6.42 14.73
CA GLY A 19 -14.23 -6.96 14.86
C GLY A 19 -14.61 -7.97 13.76
N SER A 20 -13.87 -7.99 12.65
CA SER A 20 -14.07 -8.89 11.52
C SER A 20 -12.75 -9.18 10.79
N ASN A 21 -12.69 -10.30 10.08
CA ASN A 21 -11.59 -10.65 9.17
C ASN A 21 -11.85 -10.17 7.73
N GLU A 22 -12.94 -9.47 7.49
CA GLU A 22 -13.24 -8.89 6.18
C GLU A 22 -12.24 -7.78 5.84
N PRO A 23 -11.81 -7.70 4.57
CA PRO A 23 -11.01 -6.58 4.09
C PRO A 23 -11.73 -5.25 4.26
N VAL A 24 -10.99 -4.23 4.70
CA VAL A 24 -11.46 -2.85 4.74
C VAL A 24 -10.73 -2.05 3.66
N ILE A 25 -11.48 -1.31 2.86
CA ILE A 25 -10.94 -0.47 1.79
C ILE A 25 -10.69 0.93 2.35
N HIS A 26 -9.47 1.43 2.16
CA HIS A 26 -9.06 2.77 2.56
C HIS A 26 -8.66 3.58 1.33
N TYR A 27 -9.17 4.80 1.22
CA TYR A 27 -8.79 5.75 0.19
C TYR A 27 -7.92 6.84 0.80
N GLY A 28 -6.76 7.09 0.21
CA GLY A 28 -5.87 8.15 0.65
C GLY A 28 -4.49 8.04 0.03
N LEU A 29 -3.56 8.80 0.61
CA LEU A 29 -2.22 8.94 0.07
C LEU A 29 -1.34 7.73 0.40
N ILE A 30 -0.64 7.24 -0.62
CA ILE A 30 0.38 6.21 -0.53
C ILE A 30 1.72 6.90 -0.80
N ALA A 31 2.62 6.90 0.18
CA ALA A 31 3.97 7.42 -0.01
C ALA A 31 4.85 6.36 -0.67
N SER A 32 5.57 6.77 -1.70
CA SER A 32 6.51 5.91 -2.43
C SER A 32 7.94 6.34 -2.17
N GLY A 33 8.85 5.38 -2.00
CA GLY A 33 10.28 5.66 -1.80
C GLY A 33 11.19 4.49 -2.17
N THR A 34 12.46 4.80 -2.44
CA THR A 34 13.46 3.80 -2.86
C THR A 34 13.99 2.93 -1.71
N GLN A 35 13.60 3.22 -0.46
CA GLN A 35 14.04 2.51 0.73
C GLN A 35 12.85 2.03 1.56
N VAL A 36 13.00 0.86 2.17
CA VAL A 36 11.98 0.30 3.09
C VAL A 36 11.87 1.21 4.31
N MET A 37 10.68 1.74 4.58
CA MET A 37 10.38 2.40 5.85
C MET A 37 10.40 1.37 7.00
N LYS A 38 11.36 1.50 7.92
CA LYS A 38 11.51 0.62 9.10
C LYS A 38 11.62 1.39 10.42
N ASN A 39 11.39 2.70 10.39
CA ASN A 39 11.48 3.56 11.57
C ASN A 39 10.09 4.13 11.87
N ALA A 40 9.50 3.69 12.99
CA ALA A 40 8.17 4.11 13.41
C ALA A 40 8.08 5.63 13.66
N GLY A 41 9.12 6.25 14.22
CA GLY A 41 9.13 7.69 14.47
C GLY A 41 9.14 8.52 13.18
N THR A 42 9.96 8.13 12.21
CA THR A 42 9.99 8.76 10.88
C THR A 42 8.66 8.56 10.15
N ARG A 43 8.11 7.32 10.18
CA ARG A 43 6.78 7.00 9.65
C ARG A 43 5.71 7.93 10.24
N ASP A 44 5.64 8.03 11.56
CA ASP A 44 4.61 8.81 12.25
C ASP A 44 4.74 10.31 12.00
N SER A 45 5.97 10.81 11.88
CA SER A 45 6.22 12.21 11.48
C SER A 45 5.67 12.50 10.08
N ILE A 46 6.00 11.66 9.10
CA ILE A 46 5.57 11.83 7.70
C ILE A 46 4.04 11.66 7.58
N THR A 47 3.47 10.65 8.25
CA THR A 47 2.03 10.43 8.29
C THR A 47 1.30 11.65 8.87
N ARG A 48 1.81 12.26 9.94
CA ARG A 48 1.19 13.46 10.55
C ARG A 48 1.30 14.69 9.64
N GLU A 49 2.44 14.88 8.99
CA GLU A 49 2.68 16.04 8.11
C GLU A 49 1.86 15.97 6.82
N ARG A 50 1.75 14.77 6.23
CA ARG A 50 1.27 14.59 4.85
C ARG A 50 0.03 13.72 4.73
N ASN A 51 -0.56 13.30 5.85
CA ASN A 51 -1.74 12.43 5.90
C ASN A 51 -1.58 11.14 5.06
N ILE A 52 -0.39 10.53 5.16
CA ILE A 52 -0.03 9.28 4.46
C ILE A 52 -0.64 8.09 5.17
N LEU A 53 -1.34 7.23 4.43
CA LEU A 53 -1.96 6.00 4.96
C LEU A 53 -1.05 4.78 4.82
N CYS A 54 -0.20 4.74 3.81
CA CYS A 54 0.61 3.57 3.49
C CYS A 54 1.95 4.00 2.87
N PHE A 55 2.99 3.20 3.11
CA PHE A 55 4.30 3.35 2.50
C PHE A 55 4.58 2.12 1.63
N GLU A 56 5.12 2.35 0.44
CA GLU A 56 5.54 1.31 -0.50
C GLU A 56 6.79 1.75 -1.27
N MET A 57 7.30 0.89 -2.15
CA MET A 57 8.59 1.12 -2.81
C MET A 57 8.58 1.11 -4.33
N GLU A 58 7.48 0.73 -4.96
CA GLU A 58 7.49 0.37 -6.38
C GLU A 58 6.73 1.37 -7.27
N ALA A 59 5.85 2.21 -6.70
CA ALA A 59 4.98 3.07 -7.50
C ALA A 59 5.62 4.38 -7.98
N ALA A 60 6.64 4.91 -7.28
CA ALA A 60 7.25 6.22 -7.58
C ALA A 60 7.66 6.34 -9.05
N GLY A 61 8.26 5.30 -9.62
CA GLY A 61 8.73 5.34 -11.01
C GLY A 61 7.64 5.21 -12.07
N LEU A 62 6.47 4.68 -11.71
CA LEU A 62 5.38 4.43 -12.66
C LEU A 62 4.42 5.62 -12.78
N MET A 63 4.18 6.32 -11.66
CA MET A 63 3.24 7.43 -11.59
C MET A 63 3.65 8.62 -12.46
N ASP A 64 4.95 8.86 -12.63
CA ASP A 64 5.45 9.97 -13.45
C ASP A 64 5.26 9.74 -14.97
N GLN A 65 4.99 8.49 -15.38
CA GLN A 65 4.96 8.09 -16.79
C GLN A 65 3.55 7.81 -17.30
N LEU A 66 2.64 7.37 -16.42
CA LEU A 66 1.31 6.92 -16.82
C LEU A 66 0.26 7.33 -15.78
N PRO A 67 -0.91 7.84 -16.21
CA PRO A 67 -2.07 7.96 -15.33
C PRO A 67 -2.43 6.57 -14.78
N CYS A 68 -2.24 6.36 -13.49
CA CYS A 68 -2.47 5.06 -12.86
C CYS A 68 -3.16 5.19 -11.51
N LEU A 69 -3.87 4.12 -11.12
CA LEU A 69 -4.43 3.96 -9.79
C LEU A 69 -3.64 2.84 -9.08
N VAL A 70 -3.11 3.14 -7.90
CA VAL A 70 -2.35 2.16 -7.11
C VAL A 70 -3.26 1.51 -6.07
N ILE A 71 -3.24 0.18 -6.05
CA ILE A 71 -3.97 -0.67 -5.10
C ILE A 71 -2.93 -1.44 -4.31
N ARG A 72 -2.96 -1.32 -2.97
CA ARG A 72 -2.02 -1.99 -2.07
C ARG A 72 -2.75 -2.76 -0.98
N GLY A 73 -2.29 -3.98 -0.74
CA GLY A 73 -2.63 -4.74 0.46
C GLY A 73 -1.66 -4.40 1.59
N ILE A 74 -2.18 -4.15 2.79
CA ILE A 74 -1.36 -3.84 3.97
C ILE A 74 -0.88 -5.16 4.61
N CYS A 75 0.44 -5.36 4.69
CA CYS A 75 1.03 -6.59 5.22
C CYS A 75 1.90 -6.39 6.48
N ASP A 76 2.27 -5.15 6.80
CA ASP A 76 2.98 -4.80 8.03
C ASP A 76 2.69 -3.33 8.43
N TYR A 77 3.27 -2.90 9.54
CA TYR A 77 3.12 -1.54 10.08
C TYR A 77 4.25 -0.58 9.68
N CYS A 78 5.13 -0.98 8.77
CA CYS A 78 6.31 -0.20 8.35
C CYS A 78 7.18 0.24 9.54
N ASP A 79 7.35 -0.66 10.52
CA ASP A 79 8.25 -0.50 11.66
C ASP A 79 9.39 -1.53 11.58
N SER A 80 10.16 -1.64 12.66
CA SER A 80 11.30 -2.55 12.73
C SER A 80 10.91 -4.03 12.72
N HIS A 81 9.64 -4.36 13.00
CA HIS A 81 9.15 -5.72 13.10
C HIS A 81 8.54 -6.17 11.77
N LYS A 82 9.26 -7.03 11.06
CA LYS A 82 8.75 -7.64 9.83
C LYS A 82 7.95 -8.90 10.15
N ASN A 83 6.66 -8.89 9.84
CA ASN A 83 5.84 -10.10 9.83
C ASN A 83 5.47 -10.46 8.38
N LYS A 84 6.07 -11.53 7.85
CA LYS A 84 5.80 -11.99 6.48
C LYS A 84 4.48 -12.75 6.34
N GLN A 85 3.86 -13.19 7.44
CA GLN A 85 2.67 -14.04 7.42
C GLN A 85 1.49 -13.37 6.68
N TRP A 86 1.41 -12.05 6.77
CA TRP A 86 0.30 -11.29 6.18
C TRP A 86 0.49 -10.96 4.69
N GLN A 87 1.68 -11.18 4.11
CA GLN A 87 1.96 -10.81 2.71
C GLN A 87 1.08 -11.59 1.73
N GLY A 88 0.89 -12.89 1.96
CA GLY A 88 0.04 -13.73 1.10
C GLY A 88 -1.42 -13.27 1.11
N HIS A 89 -1.98 -13.05 2.31
CA HIS A 89 -3.35 -12.56 2.47
C HIS A 89 -3.52 -11.16 1.87
N ALA A 90 -2.62 -10.23 2.17
CA ALA A 90 -2.66 -8.85 1.67
C ALA A 90 -2.59 -8.80 0.14
N THR A 91 -1.72 -9.61 -0.46
CA THR A 91 -1.59 -9.73 -1.93
C THR A 91 -2.88 -10.26 -2.55
N LEU A 92 -3.44 -11.34 -1.98
CA LEU A 92 -4.67 -11.94 -2.49
C LEU A 92 -5.84 -10.96 -2.46
N VAL A 93 -6.02 -10.24 -1.35
CA VAL A 93 -7.07 -9.24 -1.18
C VAL A 93 -6.92 -8.09 -2.19
N ALA A 94 -5.70 -7.57 -2.35
CA ALA A 94 -5.43 -6.49 -3.31
C ALA A 94 -5.72 -6.94 -4.76
N ALA A 95 -5.32 -8.15 -5.13
CA ALA A 95 -5.59 -8.72 -6.45
C ALA A 95 -7.08 -8.95 -6.69
N ALA A 96 -7.79 -9.49 -5.70
CA ALA A 96 -9.24 -9.68 -5.78
C ALA A 96 -9.99 -8.34 -5.95
N TYR A 97 -9.61 -7.33 -5.18
CA TYR A 97 -10.17 -5.98 -5.31
C TYR A 97 -9.88 -5.38 -6.68
N ALA A 98 -8.64 -5.46 -7.17
CA ALA A 98 -8.26 -4.96 -8.49
C ALA A 98 -9.08 -5.63 -9.61
N ARG A 99 -9.27 -6.96 -9.56
CA ARG A 99 -10.10 -7.69 -10.52
C ARG A 99 -11.55 -7.21 -10.49
N THR A 100 -12.13 -7.06 -9.30
CA THR A 100 -13.51 -6.59 -9.15
C THR A 100 -13.66 -5.16 -9.68
N LEU A 101 -12.70 -4.28 -9.38
CA LEU A 101 -12.68 -2.90 -9.87
C LEU A 101 -12.63 -2.86 -11.40
N LEU A 102 -11.73 -3.62 -12.03
CA LEU A 102 -11.64 -3.68 -13.49
C LEU A 102 -12.90 -4.22 -14.14
N SER A 103 -13.68 -5.06 -13.45
CA SER A 103 -14.94 -5.60 -13.97
C SER A 103 -16.07 -4.56 -14.03
N VAL A 104 -15.94 -3.45 -13.30
CA VAL A 104 -16.95 -2.37 -13.25
C VAL A 104 -16.47 -1.07 -13.90
N VAL A 105 -15.18 -0.95 -14.22
CA VAL A 105 -14.63 0.20 -14.94
C VAL A 105 -15.00 0.07 -16.44
N PRO A 106 -15.68 1.07 -17.03
CA PRO A 106 -16.01 1.04 -18.46
C PRO A 106 -14.75 1.02 -19.32
N THR A 107 -14.72 0.16 -20.33
CA THR A 107 -13.66 0.17 -21.34
C THR A 107 -13.89 1.35 -22.29
N THR A 108 -13.04 2.37 -22.25
CA THR A 108 -13.01 3.37 -23.32
C THR A 108 -12.29 2.76 -24.52
N SER A 109 -13.05 2.41 -25.56
CA SER A 109 -12.49 2.12 -26.88
C SER A 109 -11.82 3.40 -27.39
N GLY A 110 -10.50 3.50 -27.28
CA GLY A 110 -9.76 4.69 -27.68
C GLY A 110 -10.01 5.03 -29.14
N THR A 111 -10.52 6.23 -29.42
CA THR A 111 -10.56 6.79 -30.77
C THR A 111 -9.11 7.01 -31.22
N GLU A 112 -8.64 6.25 -32.19
CA GLU A 112 -7.36 6.48 -32.86
C GLU A 112 -7.33 7.94 -33.37
N LYS A 113 -6.43 8.75 -32.84
CA LYS A 113 -6.09 10.03 -33.47
C LYS A 113 -5.35 9.69 -34.76
N LYS A 114 -6.04 9.76 -35.90
CA LYS A 114 -5.37 9.78 -37.21
C LYS A 114 -4.48 11.02 -37.26
N THR A 115 -3.18 10.82 -37.11
CA THR A 115 -2.18 11.85 -37.38
C THR A 115 -2.25 12.20 -38.87
N ALA A 116 -2.80 13.38 -39.19
CA ALA A 116 -2.65 13.96 -40.51
C ALA A 116 -1.18 14.35 -40.69
N ARG A 117 -0.49 13.65 -41.58
CA ARG A 117 0.88 13.95 -42.00
C ARG A 117 0.83 15.22 -42.86
N SER A 118 1.50 16.28 -42.39
CA SER A 118 1.86 17.45 -43.22
C SER A 118 3.07 17.13 -44.09
#